data_AF-A0A915AV78-F1
#
_entry.id   AF-A0A915AV78-F1
#
_cell.length_a   1.000
_cell.length_b   1.000
_cell.length_c   1.000
_cell.angle_alpha   90.00
_cell.angle_beta   90.00
_cell.angle_gamma   90.00
#
_symmetry.space_group_name_H-M   'P 1'
#
loop_
_entity.id
_entity.type
_entity.pdbx_description
1 polymer ?
#
loop_
_entity_poly.entity_id
_entity_poly.type
_entity_poly.pdbx_seq_one_letter_code
_entity_poly.pdbx_strand_id
1 'polypeptide(L)'
;SGNLCRCTGYRPILEAFYSFAKKQTSNGDIEDCVDDAHCCKFKQQAGFKDDRKQLTRLSNFNEDLKYDPKQELIFPPALMATSLCDKSFCMTKDGVTWFQPVSLADLLALKAHYPKAEIVCGNTELGVELKFQFSGVSTYINS
;
A
#
# COMPACT_ATOMS: atom_id res chain seq x y z
N SER A 1 -7.68 2.25 -3.04
CA SER A 1 -7.38 2.65 -1.65
C SER A 1 -7.59 1.45 -0.73
N GLY A 2 -6.58 1.07 0.07
CA GLY A 2 -6.60 -0.15 0.91
C GLY A 2 -6.54 0.06 2.42
N ASN A 3 -6.49 1.32 2.88
CA ASN A 3 -6.36 1.66 4.31
C ASN A 3 -7.72 2.02 4.90
N LEU A 4 -8.13 1.33 5.97
CA LEU A 4 -9.36 1.59 6.72
C LEU A 4 -9.08 2.41 7.98
N CYS A 5 -9.85 3.47 8.22
CA CYS A 5 -9.85 4.23 9.47
C CYS A 5 -11.28 4.40 9.98
N ARG A 6 -11.49 4.05 11.25
CA ARG A 6 -12.83 4.12 11.88
C ARG A 6 -13.10 5.44 12.62
N CYS A 7 -12.05 6.19 12.98
CA CYS A 7 -12.17 7.29 13.94
C CYS A 7 -12.05 8.68 13.31
N THR A 8 -11.03 8.93 12.48
CA THR A 8 -10.66 10.30 12.08
C THR A 8 -11.53 10.88 10.96
N GLY A 9 -12.36 10.04 10.31
CA GLY A 9 -13.07 10.42 9.10
C GLY A 9 -12.15 10.80 7.93
N TYR A 10 -10.87 10.38 7.98
CA TYR A 10 -9.79 10.64 7.00
C TYR A 10 -9.38 12.09 6.78
N ARG A 11 -10.22 13.08 7.08
CA ARG A 11 -9.92 14.51 6.85
C ARG A 11 -8.53 14.94 7.36
N PRO A 12 -8.15 14.74 8.64
CA PRO A 12 -6.83 15.16 9.10
C PRO A 12 -5.67 14.36 8.48
N ILE A 13 -5.91 13.13 8.02
CA ILE A 13 -4.89 12.29 7.35
C ILE A 13 -4.61 12.85 5.95
N LEU A 14 -5.66 13.22 5.22
CA LEU A 14 -5.53 13.82 3.90
C LEU A 14 -4.90 15.21 3.97
N GLU A 15 -5.31 16.04 4.95
CA GLU A 15 -4.69 17.35 5.23
C GLU A 15 -3.16 17.21 5.42
N ALA A 16 -2.71 16.20 6.17
CA ALA A 16 -1.28 15.91 6.32
C ALA A 16 -0.62 15.45 5.01
N PHE A 17 -1.26 14.59 4.20
CA PHE A 17 -0.69 14.18 2.91
C PHE A 17 -0.59 15.33 1.90
N TYR A 18 -1.50 16.30 1.95
CA TYR A 18 -1.45 17.46 1.06
C TYR A 18 -0.22 18.32 1.30
N SER A 19 0.39 18.32 2.49
CA SER A 19 1.64 19.06 2.73
C SER A 19 2.82 18.54 1.90
N PHE A 20 2.76 17.28 1.47
CA PHE A 20 3.77 16.65 0.60
C PHE A 20 3.46 16.83 -0.91
N ALA A 21 2.26 17.29 -1.27
CA ALA A 21 1.86 17.46 -2.66
C ALA A 21 2.35 18.81 -3.21
N LYS A 22 3.05 18.81 -4.34
CA LYS A 22 3.40 20.04 -5.07
C LYS A 22 2.19 20.52 -5.87
N LYS A 23 1.63 21.68 -5.55
CA LYS A 23 0.77 22.43 -6.48
C LYS A 23 1.65 23.27 -7.40
N GLN A 24 1.69 22.97 -8.70
CA GLN A 24 2.16 23.95 -9.67
C GLN A 24 1.02 24.94 -9.93
N THR A 25 1.07 26.10 -9.29
CA THR A 25 0.40 27.31 -9.76
C THR A 25 1.49 28.23 -10.34
N SER A 26 1.20 28.89 -11.45
CA SER A 26 2.14 29.80 -12.12
C SER A 26 2.52 31.04 -11.30
N ASN A 27 1.93 31.22 -10.11
CA ASN A 27 2.11 32.39 -9.26
C ASN A 27 2.48 32.06 -7.81
N GLY A 28 3.26 31.01 -7.53
CA GLY A 28 4.02 30.85 -6.27
C GLY A 28 3.25 30.73 -4.94
N ASP A 29 1.94 30.95 -4.94
CA ASP A 29 1.10 30.88 -3.76
C ASP A 29 0.49 29.48 -3.65
N ILE A 30 0.71 28.86 -2.50
CA ILE A 30 0.07 27.62 -2.08
C ILE A 30 -1.41 27.95 -1.88
N GLU A 31 -2.24 27.75 -2.91
CA GLU A 31 -3.67 27.63 -2.66
C GLU A 31 -3.84 26.40 -1.77
N ASP A 32 -4.12 26.60 -0.50
CA ASP A 32 -4.71 25.59 0.34
C ASP A 32 -6.07 25.28 -0.31
N CYS A 33 -6.34 24.05 -0.74
CA CYS A 33 -7.74 23.68 -1.07
C CYS A 33 -8.64 23.72 0.18
N VAL A 34 -8.10 24.14 1.32
CA VAL A 34 -8.77 24.49 2.57
C VAL A 34 -9.36 25.91 2.50
N ASP A 35 -9.37 26.59 1.35
CA ASP A 35 -10.34 27.67 1.16
C ASP A 35 -11.76 27.05 1.01
N ASP A 36 -12.45 26.98 2.14
CA ASP A 36 -13.85 26.57 2.33
C ASP A 36 -14.85 27.28 1.40
N ALA A 37 -14.40 28.25 0.60
CA ALA A 37 -15.22 28.96 -0.37
C ALA A 37 -15.57 28.13 -1.62
N HIS A 38 -14.82 27.06 -1.95
CA HIS A 38 -15.03 26.33 -3.22
C HIS A 38 -15.17 24.80 -3.09
N CYS A 39 -15.55 24.29 -1.92
CA CYS A 39 -15.95 22.88 -1.77
C CYS A 39 -17.44 22.68 -2.11
N CYS A 40 -17.70 21.97 -3.20
CA CYS A 40 -18.97 21.86 -3.93
C CYS A 40 -20.17 21.18 -3.21
N LYS A 41 -20.44 21.44 -1.92
CA LYS A 41 -21.75 21.07 -1.30
C LYS A 41 -22.37 22.09 -0.36
N PHE A 42 -21.70 23.19 0.01
CA PHE A 42 -22.36 24.27 0.76
C PHE A 42 -22.95 25.31 -0.20
N LYS A 43 -24.14 25.02 -0.73
CA LYS A 43 -25.03 26.12 -1.14
C LYS A 43 -25.41 26.84 0.15
N GLN A 44 -24.85 28.02 0.40
CA GLN A 44 -25.31 28.88 1.49
C GLN A 44 -26.80 29.15 1.26
N GLN A 45 -27.66 28.48 2.02
CA GLN A 45 -29.05 28.92 2.16
C GLN A 45 -29.00 30.22 2.96
N ALA A 46 -29.34 31.31 2.30
CA ALA A 46 -29.41 32.63 2.90
C ALA A 46 -30.36 32.59 4.11
N GLY A 47 -29.82 32.63 5.34
CA GLY A 47 -30.63 32.72 6.55
C GLY A 47 -30.08 32.06 7.81
N PHE A 48 -29.04 31.22 7.74
CA PHE A 48 -28.44 30.65 8.95
C PHE A 48 -27.31 31.56 9.45
N LYS A 49 -27.53 32.27 10.58
CA LYS A 49 -26.44 32.96 11.29
C LYS A 49 -25.58 31.90 11.97
N ASP A 50 -24.51 31.48 11.30
CA ASP A 50 -23.48 30.66 11.93
C ASP A 50 -22.59 31.56 12.78
N ASP A 51 -22.79 31.52 14.11
CA ASP A 51 -21.98 32.27 15.07
C ASP A 51 -20.57 31.68 15.25
N ARG A 52 -20.24 30.58 14.55
CA ARG A 52 -18.87 30.01 14.48
C ARG A 52 -18.00 30.83 13.51
N LYS A 53 -17.74 32.09 13.86
CA LYS A 53 -17.07 33.07 12.97
C LYS A 53 -15.55 32.96 12.85
N GLN A 54 -14.91 31.95 13.42
CA GLN A 54 -13.47 31.78 13.23
C GLN A 54 -13.13 30.32 12.96
N LEU A 55 -12.76 30.04 11.71
CA LEU A 55 -12.07 28.82 11.34
C LEU A 55 -10.64 28.91 11.88
N THR A 56 -10.41 28.39 13.08
CA THR A 56 -9.05 28.27 13.62
C THR A 56 -8.37 27.10 12.93
N ARG A 57 -7.29 27.37 12.19
CA ARG A 57 -6.43 26.33 11.61
C ARG A 57 -5.79 25.53 12.74
N LEU A 58 -6.13 24.24 12.85
CA LEU A 58 -5.68 23.37 13.94
C LEU A 58 -4.26 22.83 13.74
N SER A 59 -3.72 22.90 12.52
CA SER A 59 -2.41 22.33 12.17
C SER A 59 -1.71 23.17 11.10
N ASN A 60 -0.43 23.49 11.30
CA ASN A 60 0.41 24.21 10.36
C ASN A 60 1.62 23.33 10.00
N PHE A 61 1.69 22.88 8.75
CA PHE A 61 2.75 21.99 8.27
C PHE A 61 3.91 22.75 7.59
N ASN A 62 3.89 24.09 7.59
CA ASN A 62 4.94 24.90 6.97
C ASN A 62 6.25 24.93 7.78
N GLU A 63 6.18 24.65 9.08
CA GLU A 63 7.30 24.67 10.01
C GLU A 63 7.93 23.28 10.24
N ASP A 64 7.37 22.25 9.58
CA ASP A 64 7.87 20.89 9.70
C ASP A 64 9.22 20.70 8.98
N LEU A 65 9.98 19.72 9.45
CA LEU A 65 11.20 19.29 8.78
C LEU A 65 10.86 18.81 7.37
N LYS A 66 11.54 19.39 6.38
CA LYS A 66 11.36 18.98 4.98
C LYS A 66 11.89 17.56 4.82
N TYR A 67 11.13 16.76 4.06
CA TYR A 67 11.56 15.44 3.66
C TYR A 67 12.88 15.51 2.87
N ASP A 68 13.90 14.80 3.37
CA ASP A 68 15.18 14.60 2.69
C ASP A 68 15.24 13.17 2.13
N PRO A 69 15.13 12.98 0.81
CA PRO A 69 15.22 11.67 0.17
C PRO A 69 16.54 10.92 0.45
N LYS A 70 17.60 11.63 0.87
CA LYS A 70 18.90 11.02 1.17
C LYS A 70 18.94 10.34 2.55
N GLN A 71 17.97 10.63 3.40
CA GLN A 71 17.86 10.05 4.75
C GLN A 71 16.94 8.83 4.78
N GLU A 72 16.50 8.34 3.62
CA GLU A 72 15.76 7.08 3.54
C GLU A 72 16.63 5.89 3.95
N LEU A 73 15.98 4.82 4.41
CA LEU A 73 16.65 3.57 4.74
C LEU A 73 17.41 3.06 3.51
N ILE A 74 18.69 2.79 3.67
CA ILE A 74 19.49 2.16 2.61
C ILE A 74 18.92 0.76 2.32
N PHE A 75 18.95 0.37 1.06
CA PHE A 75 18.68 -1.02 0.71
C PHE A 75 19.80 -1.90 1.29
N PRO A 76 19.48 -3.02 1.98
CA PRO A 76 20.49 -3.85 2.63
C PRO A 76 21.56 -4.35 1.63
N PRO A 77 22.85 -3.99 1.81
CA PRO A 77 23.90 -4.36 0.85
C PRO A 77 24.07 -5.88 0.68
N ALA A 78 23.80 -6.67 1.72
CA ALA A 78 23.87 -8.12 1.67
C ALA A 78 22.92 -8.75 0.62
N LEU A 79 21.75 -8.13 0.41
CA LEU A 79 20.77 -8.55 -0.60
C LEU A 79 21.18 -8.11 -2.02
N MET A 80 22.06 -7.12 -2.17
CA MET A 80 22.63 -6.74 -3.47
C MET A 80 23.82 -7.63 -3.86
N ALA A 81 24.64 -8.00 -2.87
CA ALA A 81 25.89 -8.73 -3.10
C ALA A 81 25.69 -10.21 -3.45
N THR A 82 24.51 -10.76 -3.15
CA THR A 82 24.21 -12.18 -3.31
C THR A 82 23.07 -12.33 -4.30
N SER A 83 23.24 -13.15 -5.34
CA SER A 83 22.08 -13.57 -6.13
C SER A 83 21.27 -14.57 -5.31
N LEU A 84 20.07 -14.15 -4.90
CA LEU A 84 19.18 -14.94 -4.05
C LEU A 84 18.34 -15.95 -4.83
N CYS A 85 18.31 -15.82 -6.16
CA CYS A 85 17.43 -16.58 -7.05
C CYS A 85 18.20 -17.55 -7.97
N ASP A 86 19.44 -17.89 -7.65
CA ASP A 86 20.25 -18.78 -8.49
C ASP A 86 19.93 -20.27 -8.30
N LYS A 87 19.23 -20.61 -7.21
CA LYS A 87 18.98 -22.00 -6.83
C LYS A 87 17.52 -22.21 -6.49
N SER A 88 16.96 -23.29 -7.03
CA SER A 88 15.65 -23.76 -6.65
C SER A 88 15.62 -24.12 -5.16
N PHE A 89 14.56 -23.71 -4.47
CA PHE A 89 14.37 -23.97 -3.04
C PHE A 89 13.15 -24.86 -2.82
N CYS A 90 13.23 -25.74 -1.82
CA CYS A 90 12.13 -26.59 -1.39
C CYS A 90 12.08 -26.66 0.13
N MET A 91 10.89 -26.50 0.70
CA MET A 91 10.64 -26.65 2.13
C MET A 91 9.38 -27.46 2.35
N THR A 92 9.45 -28.45 3.25
CA THR A 92 8.30 -29.21 3.69
C THR A 92 8.12 -29.05 5.18
N LYS A 93 6.91 -28.66 5.59
CA LYS A 93 6.53 -28.52 7.00
C LYS A 93 5.05 -28.85 7.17
N ASP A 94 4.71 -29.59 8.22
CA ASP A 94 3.33 -29.94 8.58
C ASP A 94 2.51 -30.54 7.43
N GLY A 95 3.15 -31.36 6.58
CA GLY A 95 2.51 -31.99 5.42
C GLY A 95 2.28 -31.07 4.22
N VAL A 96 2.75 -29.82 4.28
CA VAL A 96 2.75 -28.86 3.17
C VAL A 96 4.14 -28.74 2.58
N THR A 97 4.25 -28.86 1.26
CA THR A 97 5.49 -28.67 0.51
C THR A 97 5.42 -27.40 -0.34
N TRP A 98 6.45 -26.57 -0.22
CA TRP A 98 6.63 -25.32 -0.96
C TRP A 98 7.85 -25.43 -1.86
N PHE A 99 7.65 -25.27 -3.17
CA PHE A 99 8.72 -25.20 -4.16
C PHE A 99 8.91 -23.77 -4.67
N GLN A 100 10.15 -23.36 -4.86
CA GLN A 100 10.55 -22.13 -5.55
C GLN A 100 11.47 -22.51 -6.71
N PRO A 101 10.94 -22.87 -7.89
CA PRO A 101 11.74 -23.01 -9.09
C PRO A 101 12.35 -21.67 -9.50
N VAL A 102 13.56 -21.71 -10.07
CA VAL A 102 14.23 -20.52 -10.64
C VAL A 102 14.29 -20.55 -12.17
N SER A 103 13.75 -21.61 -12.78
CA SER A 103 13.68 -21.79 -14.22
C SER A 103 12.28 -22.27 -14.65
N LEU A 104 11.88 -21.91 -15.87
CA LEU A 104 10.62 -22.37 -16.45
C LEU A 104 10.60 -23.90 -16.61
N ALA A 105 11.75 -24.50 -16.95
CA ALA A 105 11.86 -25.95 -17.09
C ALA A 105 11.55 -26.68 -15.77
N ASP A 106 12.08 -26.19 -14.65
CA ASP A 106 11.82 -26.76 -13.33
C ASP A 106 10.35 -26.59 -12.92
N LEU A 107 9.77 -25.41 -13.19
CA LEU A 107 8.36 -25.15 -12.92
C LEU A 107 7.46 -26.13 -13.69
N LEU A 108 7.72 -26.32 -14.98
CA LEU A 108 6.95 -27.25 -15.82
C LEU A 108 7.12 -28.69 -15.34
N ALA A 109 8.34 -29.10 -14.97
CA ALA A 109 8.59 -30.43 -14.42
C ALA A 109 7.84 -30.65 -13.10
N LEU A 110 7.85 -29.66 -12.20
CA LEU A 110 7.11 -29.70 -10.93
C LEU A 110 5.60 -29.76 -11.16
N LYS A 111 5.06 -28.97 -12.10
CA LYS A 111 3.62 -28.98 -12.41
C LYS A 111 3.19 -30.29 -13.07
N ALA A 112 4.05 -30.90 -13.88
CA ALA A 112 3.81 -32.22 -14.45
C ALA A 112 3.83 -33.31 -13.37
N HIS A 113 4.76 -33.23 -12.41
CA HIS A 113 4.87 -34.21 -11.34
C HIS A 113 3.78 -34.07 -10.27
N TYR A 114 3.39 -32.84 -9.94
CA TYR A 114 2.35 -32.48 -8.99
C TYR A 114 1.21 -31.73 -9.70
N PRO A 115 0.34 -32.43 -10.47
CA PRO A 115 -0.70 -31.77 -11.26
C PRO A 115 -1.70 -30.98 -10.42
N LYS A 116 -1.94 -31.42 -9.18
CA LYS A 116 -2.81 -30.75 -8.18
C LYS A 116 -2.10 -29.64 -7.38
N ALA A 117 -0.83 -29.36 -7.64
CA ALA A 117 -0.14 -28.27 -6.95
C ALA A 117 -0.68 -26.92 -7.42
N GLU A 118 -0.90 -26.01 -6.48
CA GLU A 118 -1.32 -24.64 -6.77
C GLU A 118 -0.10 -23.76 -7.05
N ILE A 119 -0.19 -22.94 -8.10
CA ILE A 119 0.86 -21.97 -8.43
C ILE A 119 0.56 -20.69 -7.68
N VAL A 120 1.55 -20.18 -6.95
CA VAL A 120 1.45 -18.98 -6.12
C VAL A 120 2.40 -17.91 -6.66
N CYS A 121 1.97 -16.65 -6.67
CA CYS A 121 2.85 -15.49 -6.88
C CYS A 121 2.59 -14.44 -5.78
N GLY A 122 1.47 -13.71 -5.88
CA GLY A 122 1.08 -12.68 -4.91
C GLY A 122 0.26 -13.18 -3.71
N ASN A 123 -0.23 -14.43 -3.77
CA ASN A 123 -1.03 -15.10 -2.74
C ASN A 123 -2.33 -14.37 -2.28
N THR A 124 -2.75 -13.31 -2.97
CA THR A 124 -3.93 -12.51 -2.59
C THR A 124 -5.25 -13.23 -2.84
N GLU A 125 -5.29 -14.15 -3.79
CA GLU A 125 -6.46 -14.99 -4.08
C GLU A 125 -6.46 -16.25 -3.20
N LEU A 126 -5.42 -17.08 -3.34
CA LEU A 126 -5.26 -18.33 -2.58
C LEU A 126 -5.27 -18.09 -1.06
N GLY A 127 -4.68 -17.00 -0.57
CA GLY A 127 -4.71 -16.66 0.85
C GLY A 127 -6.12 -16.39 1.39
N VAL A 128 -7.02 -15.87 0.57
CA VAL A 128 -8.44 -15.69 0.95
C VAL A 128 -9.15 -17.04 0.90
N GLU A 129 -8.93 -17.84 -0.14
CA GLU A 129 -9.54 -19.16 -0.30
C GLU A 129 -9.17 -20.10 0.84
N LEU A 130 -7.89 -20.24 1.17
CA LEU A 130 -7.42 -21.09 2.27
C LEU A 130 -8.00 -20.66 3.62
N LYS A 131 -8.18 -19.35 3.82
CA LYS A 131 -8.70 -18.79 5.08
C LYS A 131 -10.20 -19.01 5.26
N PHE A 132 -10.97 -19.06 4.18
CA PHE A 132 -12.45 -19.05 4.27
C PHE A 132 -13.15 -20.24 3.60
N GLN A 133 -12.47 -21.01 2.75
CA GLN A 133 -13.04 -22.11 1.96
C GLN A 133 -12.41 -23.47 2.26
N PHE A 134 -11.44 -23.55 3.18
CA PHE A 134 -10.82 -24.81 3.64
C PHE A 134 -10.39 -25.75 2.49
N SER A 135 -9.72 -25.22 1.47
CA SER A 135 -9.12 -26.05 0.42
C SER A 135 -7.85 -26.74 0.94
N GLY A 136 -7.86 -28.06 0.98
CA GLY A 136 -6.74 -28.89 1.46
C GLY A 136 -5.67 -29.08 0.39
N VAL A 137 -4.89 -28.04 0.11
CA VAL A 137 -3.75 -28.13 -0.81
C VAL A 137 -2.46 -28.38 -0.03
N SER A 138 -1.78 -29.48 -0.35
CA SER A 138 -0.53 -29.90 0.29
C SER A 138 0.73 -29.46 -0.45
N THR A 139 0.61 -28.94 -1.68
CA THR A 139 1.77 -28.62 -2.51
C THR A 139 1.58 -27.30 -3.24
N TYR A 140 2.55 -26.41 -3.09
CA TYR A 140 2.57 -25.08 -3.70
C TYR A 140 3.85 -24.90 -4.51
N ILE A 141 3.72 -24.24 -5.67
CA ILE A 141 4.84 -23.87 -6.53
C ILE A 141 4.83 -22.34 -6.65
N ASN A 142 5.83 -21.67 -6.10
CA ASN A 142 5.97 -20.22 -6.19
C ASN A 142 6.71 -19.82 -7.46
N SER A 143 6.06 -19.00 -8.30
CA SER A 143 6.61 -18.53 -9.58
C SER A 143 6.89 -17.04 -9.57
#